data_AF-A0A0C9ZFL0-F1
#
_entry.id   AF-A0A0C9ZFL0-F1
#
_cell.length_a   1.000
_cell.length_b   1.000
_cell.length_c   1.000
_cell.angle_alpha   90.00
_cell.angle_beta   90.00
_cell.angle_gamma   90.00
#
_symmetry.space_group_name_H-M   'P 1'
#
loop_
_entity.id
_entity.type
_entity.pdbx_description
1 polymer ?
#
loop_
_entity_poly.entity_id
_entity_poly.type
_entity_poly.pdbx_seq_one_letter_code
_entity_poly.pdbx_strand_id
1 'polypeptide(L)'
;DEMITLRRAASELTPPGHPDRLVTHTRLADCLGERFWKKVNMEDLMEAIPLRRTALELAPPGHQEHRVSLVRLATCLEQRFSNEGAMEDLTEVITLRRAVLKLTPVGHEERFGSLAKLADCLDLQYFKSG
;
A
#
# COMPACT_ATOMS: atom_id res chain seq x y z
N ASP A 1 8.90 -15.40 11.42
CA ASP A 1 7.97 -16.39 10.84
C ASP A 1 6.80 -16.70 11.79
N GLU A 2 7.04 -17.06 13.06
CA GLU A 2 5.96 -17.25 14.06
C GLU A 2 5.00 -16.06 14.18
N MET A 3 5.53 -14.83 14.20
CA MET A 3 4.71 -13.61 14.24
C MET A 3 3.72 -13.52 13.08
N ILE A 4 4.14 -13.90 11.87
CA ILE A 4 3.29 -13.85 10.67
C ILE A 4 2.21 -14.94 10.77
N THR A 5 2.56 -16.14 11.23
CA THR A 5 1.61 -17.23 11.48
C THR A 5 0.52 -16.81 12.47
N LEU A 6 0.90 -16.21 13.61
CA LEU A 6 -0.06 -15.72 14.61
C LEU A 6 -0.97 -14.61 14.04
N ARG A 7 -0.41 -13.72 13.21
CA ARG A 7 -1.20 -12.65 12.58
C ARG A 7 -2.16 -13.17 11.49
N ARG A 8 -1.79 -14.22 10.75
CA ARG A 8 -2.71 -14.88 9.80
C ARG A 8 -3.88 -15.51 10.54
N ALA A 9 -3.61 -16.26 11.60
CA ALA A 9 -4.66 -16.83 12.45
C ALA A 9 -5.58 -15.74 13.04
N ALA A 10 -5.02 -14.63 13.53
CA ALA A 10 -5.82 -13.50 14.00
C ALA A 10 -6.68 -12.88 12.89
N SER A 11 -6.17 -12.80 11.65
CA SER A 11 -6.92 -12.30 10.50
C SER A 11 -8.12 -13.18 10.17
N GLU A 12 -7.94 -14.50 10.21
CA GLU A 12 -9.02 -15.50 10.00
C GLU A 12 -10.14 -15.38 11.05
N LEU A 13 -9.79 -14.95 12.27
CA LEU A 13 -10.75 -14.74 13.37
C LEU A 13 -11.48 -13.37 13.31
N THR A 14 -11.14 -12.51 12.34
CA THR A 14 -11.76 -11.19 12.17
C THR A 14 -12.59 -11.12 10.88
N PRO A 15 -13.85 -11.59 10.88
CA PRO A 15 -14.71 -11.58 9.70
C PRO A 15 -15.10 -10.15 9.27
N PRO A 16 -15.69 -9.98 8.07
CA PRO A 16 -16.25 -8.70 7.65
C PRO A 16 -17.17 -8.06 8.71
N GLY A 17 -16.94 -6.78 9.01
CA GLY A 17 -17.67 -6.04 10.05
C GLY A 17 -17.07 -6.14 11.45
N HIS A 18 -16.06 -6.99 11.69
CA HIS A 18 -15.39 -7.07 12.98
C HIS A 18 -14.63 -5.76 13.30
N PRO A 19 -14.74 -5.20 14.52
CA PRO A 19 -14.14 -3.91 14.87
C PRO A 19 -12.60 -3.91 14.69
N ASP A 20 -11.95 -5.02 15.03
CA ASP A 20 -10.49 -5.14 14.92
C ASP A 20 -9.98 -5.49 13.52
N ARG A 21 -10.87 -5.66 12.52
CA ARG A 21 -10.47 -6.13 11.19
C ARG A 21 -9.44 -5.22 10.54
N LEU A 22 -9.61 -3.91 10.66
CA LEU A 22 -8.65 -2.93 10.16
C LEU A 22 -7.27 -3.13 10.80
N VAL A 23 -7.24 -3.30 12.12
CA VAL A 23 -6.00 -3.43 12.89
C VAL A 23 -5.29 -4.76 12.56
N THR A 24 -6.02 -5.86 12.43
CA THR A 24 -5.44 -7.17 12.10
C THR A 24 -4.84 -7.16 10.69
N HIS A 25 -5.56 -6.62 9.70
CA HIS A 25 -5.11 -6.59 8.31
C HIS A 25 -3.91 -5.67 8.12
N THR A 26 -3.93 -4.46 8.70
CA THR A 26 -2.79 -3.53 8.65
C THR A 26 -1.53 -4.15 9.23
N ARG A 27 -1.63 -4.77 10.41
CA ARG A 27 -0.49 -5.37 11.09
C ARG A 27 0.07 -6.59 10.36
N LEU A 28 -0.78 -7.43 9.77
CA LEU A 28 -0.31 -8.55 8.96
C LEU A 28 0.40 -8.05 7.70
N ALA A 29 -0.19 -7.07 7.01
CA ALA A 29 0.41 -6.46 5.82
C ALA A 29 1.73 -5.75 6.11
N ASP A 30 1.90 -5.12 7.29
CA ASP A 30 3.18 -4.54 7.72
C ASP A 30 4.26 -5.63 7.87
N CYS A 31 3.96 -6.73 8.57
CA CYS A 31 4.92 -7.82 8.77
C CYS A 31 5.30 -8.50 7.45
N LEU A 32 4.34 -8.71 6.55
CA LEU A 32 4.59 -9.29 5.22
C LEU A 32 5.47 -8.34 4.38
N GLY A 33 5.16 -7.05 4.36
CA GLY A 33 5.96 -6.04 3.65
C GLY A 33 7.40 -5.96 4.18
N GLU A 34 7.60 -5.99 5.50
CA GLU A 34 8.94 -6.03 6.09
C GLU A 34 9.71 -7.31 5.72
N ARG A 35 9.02 -8.47 5.70
CA ARG A 35 9.66 -9.72 5.30
C ARG A 35 10.02 -9.72 3.82
N PHE A 36 9.16 -9.18 2.96
CA PHE A 36 9.47 -8.94 1.55
C PHE A 36 10.72 -8.07 1.40
N TRP A 37 10.81 -6.92 2.08
CA TRP A 37 12.01 -6.07 2.01
C TRP A 37 13.30 -6.79 2.40
N LYS A 38 13.24 -7.70 3.37
CA LYS A 38 14.42 -8.44 3.86
C LYS A 38 14.78 -9.66 3.00
N LYS A 39 13.80 -10.32 2.40
CA LYS A 39 13.98 -11.63 1.75
C LYS A 39 13.63 -11.65 0.27
N VAL A 40 13.10 -10.55 -0.27
CA VAL A 40 12.57 -10.43 -1.64
C VAL A 40 11.55 -11.55 -1.95
N ASN A 41 10.72 -11.91 -0.97
CA ASN A 41 9.75 -12.97 -1.10
C ASN A 41 8.45 -12.46 -1.75
N MET A 42 8.27 -12.69 -3.05
CA MET A 42 7.11 -12.21 -3.80
C MET A 42 5.77 -12.71 -3.25
N GLU A 43 5.71 -13.90 -2.65
CA GLU A 43 4.48 -14.41 -2.03
C GLU A 43 3.98 -13.49 -0.90
N ASP A 44 4.90 -12.92 -0.11
CA ASP A 44 4.55 -11.98 0.95
C ASP A 44 4.01 -10.67 0.40
N LEU A 45 4.58 -10.20 -0.69
CA LEU A 45 4.11 -8.99 -1.36
C LEU A 45 2.71 -9.21 -1.94
N MET A 46 2.48 -10.35 -2.59
CA MET A 46 1.18 -10.72 -3.15
C MET A 46 0.11 -10.88 -2.08
N GLU A 47 0.45 -11.38 -0.89
CA GLU A 47 -0.47 -11.46 0.25
C GLU A 47 -0.71 -10.08 0.89
N ALA A 48 0.30 -9.21 0.96
CA ALA A 48 0.18 -7.88 1.55
C ALA A 48 -0.77 -6.96 0.77
N ILE A 49 -0.77 -7.01 -0.57
CA ILE A 49 -1.60 -6.14 -1.42
C ILE A 49 -3.10 -6.21 -1.11
N PRO A 50 -3.78 -7.39 -1.10
CA PRO A 50 -5.19 -7.46 -0.78
C PRO A 50 -5.49 -7.02 0.65
N LEU A 51 -4.61 -7.31 1.61
CA LEU A 51 -4.75 -6.84 2.99
C LEU A 51 -4.71 -5.30 3.08
N ARG A 52 -3.82 -4.65 2.31
CA ARG A 52 -3.76 -3.19 2.20
C ARG A 52 -4.99 -2.59 1.53
N ARG A 53 -5.55 -3.26 0.52
CA ARG A 53 -6.80 -2.84 -0.11
C ARG A 53 -7.95 -2.86 0.90
N THR A 54 -8.10 -3.96 1.65
CA THR A 54 -9.10 -4.05 2.73
C THR A 54 -8.87 -2.98 3.80
N ALA A 55 -7.62 -2.73 4.21
CA ALA A 55 -7.32 -1.68 5.17
C ALA A 55 -7.67 -0.28 4.65
N LEU A 56 -7.48 -0.01 3.36
CA LEU A 56 -7.88 1.24 2.72
C LEU A 56 -9.40 1.42 2.68
N GLU A 57 -10.15 0.36 2.37
CA GLU A 57 -11.62 0.36 2.35
C GLU A 57 -12.21 0.62 3.74
N LEU A 58 -11.57 0.07 4.79
CA LEU A 58 -12.02 0.23 6.17
C LEU A 58 -11.56 1.55 6.80
N ALA A 59 -10.56 2.24 6.23
CA ALA A 59 -10.04 3.49 6.78
C ALA A 59 -10.97 4.67 6.43
N PRO A 60 -11.48 5.43 7.42
CA PRO A 60 -12.39 6.55 7.17
C PRO A 60 -11.76 7.62 6.26
N PRO A 61 -12.46 8.08 5.20
CA PRO A 61 -11.94 9.13 4.32
C PRO A 61 -11.56 10.40 5.08
N GLY A 62 -10.46 11.04 4.67
CA GLY A 62 -9.99 12.30 5.26
C GLY A 62 -9.20 12.16 6.57
N HIS A 63 -9.08 10.96 7.13
CA HIS A 63 -8.24 10.70 8.30
C HIS A 63 -6.79 10.35 7.92
N GLN A 64 -5.87 10.56 8.88
CA GLN A 64 -4.46 10.21 8.74
C GLN A 64 -4.26 8.74 8.35
N GLU A 65 -5.03 7.83 8.94
CA GLU A 65 -4.98 6.39 8.63
C GLU A 65 -5.32 6.09 7.17
N HIS A 66 -6.29 6.80 6.59
CA HIS A 66 -6.64 6.64 5.17
C HIS A 66 -5.48 7.07 4.27
N ARG A 67 -4.83 8.20 4.59
CA ARG A 67 -3.63 8.64 3.87
C ARG A 67 -2.50 7.61 3.99
N VAL A 68 -2.28 7.05 5.18
CA VAL A 68 -1.26 6.02 5.41
C VAL A 68 -1.57 4.76 4.60
N SER A 69 -2.82 4.27 4.60
CA SER A 69 -3.22 3.12 3.80
C SER A 69 -3.00 3.32 2.30
N LEU A 70 -3.31 4.52 1.77
CA LEU A 70 -3.02 4.87 0.36
C LEU A 70 -1.52 4.76 0.05
N VAL A 71 -0.65 5.34 0.90
CA VAL A 71 0.81 5.31 0.71
C VAL A 71 1.34 3.88 0.79
N ARG A 72 0.86 3.08 1.74
CA ARG A 72 1.30 1.69 1.93
C ARG A 72 0.91 0.80 0.74
N LEU A 73 -0.33 0.92 0.24
CA LEU A 73 -0.77 0.19 -0.94
C LEU A 73 0.03 0.61 -2.19
N ALA A 74 0.21 1.91 -2.41
CA ALA A 74 1.02 2.41 -3.52
C ALA A 74 2.46 1.85 -3.48
N THR A 75 3.05 1.77 -2.29
CA THR A 75 4.40 1.22 -2.12
C THR A 75 4.47 -0.26 -2.50
N CYS A 76 3.48 -1.08 -2.09
CA CYS A 76 3.45 -2.50 -2.46
C CYS A 76 3.27 -2.69 -3.98
N LEU A 77 2.44 -1.87 -4.62
CA LEU A 77 2.23 -1.93 -6.06
C LEU A 77 3.46 -1.44 -6.85
N GLU A 78 4.16 -0.41 -6.36
CA GLU A 78 5.45 0.03 -6.93
C GLU A 78 6.50 -1.09 -6.87
N GLN A 79 6.55 -1.84 -5.76
CA GLN A 79 7.43 -2.99 -5.61
C GLN A 79 7.07 -4.11 -6.58
N ARG A 80 5.77 -4.42 -6.72
CA ARG A 80 5.33 -5.48 -7.65
C ARG A 80 5.59 -5.06 -9.09
N PHE A 81 5.30 -3.82 -9.46
CA PHE A 81 5.65 -3.25 -10.76
C PHE A 81 7.15 -3.37 -11.05
N SER A 82 8.01 -3.05 -10.08
CA SER A 82 9.46 -3.10 -10.25
C SER A 82 9.97 -4.53 -10.50
N ASN A 83 9.28 -5.55 -9.97
CA ASN A 83 9.66 -6.96 -10.13
C ASN A 83 9.01 -7.63 -11.35
N GLU A 84 7.74 -7.33 -11.63
CA GLU A 84 6.93 -8.03 -12.64
C GLU A 84 6.64 -7.18 -13.89
N GLY A 85 6.77 -5.85 -13.81
CA GLY A 85 6.58 -4.95 -14.94
C GLY A 85 5.13 -4.72 -15.38
N ALA A 86 4.13 -5.13 -14.58
CA ALA A 86 2.71 -5.02 -14.91
C ALA A 86 2.23 -3.55 -14.95
N MET A 87 1.91 -3.02 -16.14
CA MET A 87 1.51 -1.60 -16.30
C MET A 87 0.23 -1.23 -15.55
N GLU A 88 -0.62 -2.20 -15.25
CA GLU A 88 -1.81 -2.05 -14.40
C GLU A 88 -1.42 -1.55 -13.00
N ASP A 89 -0.34 -2.07 -12.43
CA ASP A 89 0.16 -1.66 -11.12
C ASP A 89 0.63 -0.21 -11.14
N LEU A 90 1.40 0.19 -12.16
CA LEU A 90 1.85 1.57 -12.30
C LEU A 90 0.67 2.55 -12.43
N THR A 91 -0.38 2.14 -13.15
CA THR A 91 -1.60 2.94 -13.30
C THR A 91 -2.34 3.10 -11.97
N GLU A 92 -2.45 2.03 -11.19
CA GLU A 92 -3.05 2.08 -9.85
C GLU A 92 -2.21 2.92 -8.89
N VAL A 93 -0.86 2.78 -8.92
CA VAL A 93 0.06 3.61 -8.14
C VAL A 93 -0.16 5.09 -8.40
N ILE A 94 -0.21 5.52 -9.67
CA ILE A 94 -0.44 6.92 -10.04
C ILE A 94 -1.77 7.41 -9.46
N THR A 95 -2.81 6.59 -9.50
CA THR A 95 -4.13 6.90 -8.94
C THR A 95 -4.06 7.11 -7.43
N LEU A 96 -3.38 6.21 -6.71
CA LEU A 96 -3.19 6.29 -5.26
C LEU A 96 -2.32 7.49 -4.87
N ARG A 97 -1.22 7.76 -5.58
CA ARG A 97 -0.34 8.91 -5.32
C ARG A 97 -1.07 10.24 -5.54
N ARG A 98 -1.95 10.34 -6.55
CA ARG A 98 -2.86 11.49 -6.72
C ARG A 98 -3.82 11.66 -5.54
N ALA A 99 -4.36 10.57 -5.00
CA ALA A 99 -5.22 10.63 -3.81
C ALA A 99 -4.44 11.12 -2.58
N VAL A 100 -3.21 10.64 -2.36
CA VAL A 100 -2.33 11.13 -1.29
C VAL A 100 -2.04 12.63 -1.45
N LEU A 101 -1.78 13.09 -2.67
CA LEU A 101 -1.50 14.51 -2.93
C LEU A 101 -2.72 15.41 -2.62
N LYS A 102 -3.94 14.94 -2.88
CA LYS A 102 -5.18 15.65 -2.50
C LYS A 102 -5.33 15.78 -0.98
N LEU A 103 -4.79 14.84 -0.20
CA LEU A 103 -4.82 14.83 1.26
C LEU A 103 -3.61 15.53 1.90
N THR A 104 -2.66 16.06 1.12
CA THR A 104 -1.47 16.77 1.61
C THR A 104 -1.50 18.23 1.16
N PRO A 105 -2.13 19.14 1.93
CA PRO A 105 -2.34 20.53 1.52
C PRO A 105 -1.02 21.30 1.37
N VAL A 106 -1.08 22.44 0.67
CA VAL A 106 0.06 23.36 0.53
C VAL A 106 0.54 23.79 1.92
N GLY A 107 1.85 23.70 2.17
CA GLY A 107 2.47 23.97 3.47
C GLY A 107 2.66 22.73 4.36
N HIS A 108 2.08 21.58 4.01
CA HIS A 108 2.36 20.33 4.71
C HIS A 108 3.76 19.80 4.39
N GLU A 109 4.54 19.40 5.39
CA GLU A 109 5.94 18.96 5.25
C GLU A 109 6.10 17.82 4.23
N GLU A 110 5.21 16.84 4.27
CA GLU A 110 5.22 15.69 3.35
C GLU A 110 4.74 15.98 1.91
N ARG A 111 4.28 17.21 1.60
CA ARG A 111 3.74 17.52 0.27
C ARG A 111 4.80 17.41 -0.82
N PHE A 112 6.02 17.84 -0.54
CA PHE A 112 7.13 17.72 -1.50
C PHE A 112 7.38 16.26 -1.88
N GLY A 113 7.48 15.37 -0.89
CA GLY A 113 7.69 13.94 -1.13
C GLY A 113 6.55 13.30 -1.93
N SER A 114 5.30 13.71 -1.67
CA SER A 114 4.13 13.24 -2.41
C SER A 114 4.15 13.69 -3.88
N LEU A 115 4.58 14.93 -4.15
CA LEU A 115 4.75 15.46 -5.50
C LEU A 115 5.88 14.74 -6.25
N ALA A 116 7.04 14.58 -5.62
CA ALA A 116 8.18 13.89 -6.21
C ALA A 116 7.82 12.47 -6.62
N LYS A 117 7.17 11.71 -5.72
CA LYS A 117 6.73 10.34 -6.04
C LYS A 117 5.73 10.27 -7.18
N LEU A 118 4.79 11.22 -7.27
CA LEU A 118 3.87 11.25 -8.39
C LEU A 118 4.58 11.58 -9.71
N ALA A 119 5.55 12.50 -9.69
CA ALA A 119 6.36 12.83 -10.87
C ALA A 119 7.17 11.62 -11.34
N ASP A 120 7.87 10.92 -10.44
CA ASP A 120 8.63 9.71 -10.75
C ASP A 120 7.77 8.65 -11.46
N CYS A 121 6.54 8.42 -10.98
CA CYS A 121 5.63 7.46 -11.59
C CYS A 121 5.14 7.90 -12.98
N LEU A 122 4.89 9.20 -13.18
CA LEU A 122 4.44 9.74 -14.46
C LEU A 122 5.55 9.70 -15.51
N ASP A 123 6.79 10.04 -15.11
CA ASP A 123 7.95 9.92 -15.98
C ASP A 123 8.17 8.48 -16.41
N LEU A 124 8.08 7.54 -15.46
CA LEU A 124 8.20 6.12 -15.75
C LEU A 124 7.10 5.61 -16.70
N GLN A 125 5.86 6.08 -16.53
CA GLN A 125 4.75 5.75 -17.43
C GLN A 125 5.03 6.28 -18.84
N TYR A 126 5.52 7.52 -18.97
CA TYR A 126 5.88 8.13 -20.24
C TYR A 126 6.95 7.32 -20.99
N PHE A 127 8.03 6.93 -20.30
CA PHE A 127 9.10 6.13 -20.91
C PHE A 127 8.69 4.70 -21.28
N LYS A 128 7.68 4.14 -20.62
CA LYS A 128 7.18 2.78 -20.90
C LYS A 128 6.09 2.73 -21.96
N SER A 129 5.43 3.87 -22.23
CA SER A 129 4.32 3.98 -23.16
C SER A 129 4.70 4.66 -24.50
N GLY A 130 5.88 5.28 -24.57
CA GLY A 130 6.50 5.80 -25.78
C GLY A 130 7.44 4.78 -26.42
#